data_AF-A0A7J2ZFX2-F1
#
_entry.id   AF-A0A7J2ZFX2-F1
#
_cell.length_a   1.000
_cell.length_b   1.000
_cell.length_c   1.000
_cell.angle_alpha   90.00
_cell.angle_beta   90.00
_cell.angle_gamma   90.00
#
_symmetry.space_group_name_H-M   'P 1'
#
loop_
_entity.id
_entity.type
_entity.pdbx_description
1 polymer ?
#
loop_
_entity_poly.entity_id
_entity_poly.type
_entity_poly.pdbx_seq_one_letter_code
_entity_poly.pdbx_strand_id
1 'polypeptide(L)'
;MPNGTAPPGTMTVADQLDIIIDDIDNTISGKYPFTLRDLLENPDDYSDIPEVGKEIDKLKKDIESYFENKKAEAAEQLNKYKEDALKATRLADKLEMVVKEKANSQKKPYVTPLFFVRKEDEDEVLFVDNYDASFDQLIDELAKRSMFVVNASMPIESYKVGRWVFVGENKNRAIYVFFPLNPVGLFDVAKDQITLALDGIKLDLESGAAEEEK
;
A
#
# COMPACT_ATOMS: atom_id res chain seq x y z
N MET A 1 7.97 -21.27 1.06
CA MET A 1 7.44 -19.93 1.39
C MET A 1 6.02 -20.12 1.89
N PRO A 2 5.69 -19.84 3.14
CA PRO A 2 4.30 -19.69 3.56
C PRO A 2 3.94 -18.20 3.57
N ASN A 3 2.93 -17.85 2.76
CA ASN A 3 2.24 -16.56 2.84
C ASN A 3 1.78 -16.33 4.28
N GLY A 4 2.05 -15.16 4.83
CA GLY A 4 1.39 -14.69 6.04
C GLY A 4 -0.09 -14.54 5.72
N THR A 5 -0.88 -15.56 6.04
CA THR A 5 -2.33 -15.51 5.89
C THR A 5 -2.84 -14.47 6.88
N ALA A 6 -3.44 -13.42 6.34
CA ALA A 6 -4.22 -12.46 7.07
C ALA A 6 -5.23 -13.19 7.99
N PRO A 7 -5.54 -12.66 9.18
CA PRO A 7 -6.45 -13.33 10.11
C PRO A 7 -7.79 -13.69 9.43
N PRO A 8 -8.42 -14.82 9.79
CA PRO A 8 -9.63 -15.30 9.11
C PRO A 8 -10.72 -14.21 9.16
N GLY A 9 -11.19 -13.80 7.98
CA GLY A 9 -12.15 -12.71 7.80
C GLY A 9 -11.54 -11.35 7.42
N THR A 10 -10.22 -11.26 7.21
CA THR A 10 -9.60 -10.07 6.60
C THR A 10 -9.38 -10.28 5.11
N MET A 11 -10.09 -9.47 4.31
CA MET A 11 -9.94 -9.40 2.87
C MET A 11 -8.51 -8.97 2.53
N THR A 12 -7.80 -9.75 1.71
CA THR A 12 -6.44 -9.43 1.27
C THR A 12 -6.45 -8.31 0.23
N VAL A 13 -5.28 -7.73 -0.07
CA VAL A 13 -5.14 -6.74 -1.16
C VAL A 13 -5.53 -7.35 -2.51
N ALA A 14 -5.22 -8.64 -2.72
CA ALA A 14 -5.63 -9.36 -3.93
C ALA A 14 -7.15 -9.48 -4.03
N ASP A 15 -7.82 -9.89 -2.94
CA ASP A 15 -9.29 -9.98 -2.91
C ASP A 15 -9.96 -8.61 -3.17
N GLN A 16 -9.34 -7.52 -2.70
CA GLN A 16 -9.83 -6.16 -2.95
C GLN A 16 -9.64 -5.71 -4.40
N LEU A 17 -8.54 -6.09 -5.03
CA LEU A 17 -8.29 -5.81 -6.44
C LEU A 17 -9.27 -6.56 -7.34
N ASP A 18 -9.58 -7.82 -7.02
CA ASP A 18 -10.56 -8.61 -7.76
C ASP A 18 -11.95 -7.96 -7.75
N ILE A 19 -12.40 -7.47 -6.58
CA ILE A 19 -13.68 -6.75 -6.48
C ILE A 19 -13.67 -5.47 -7.32
N ILE A 20 -12.56 -4.74 -7.33
CA ILE A 20 -12.43 -3.52 -8.13
C ILE A 20 -12.49 -3.83 -9.63
N ILE A 21 -11.82 -4.90 -10.07
CA ILE A 21 -11.86 -5.34 -11.47
C ILE A 21 -13.29 -5.71 -11.87
N ASP A 22 -14.01 -6.47 -11.05
CA ASP A 22 -15.40 -6.85 -11.31
C ASP A 22 -16.33 -5.62 -11.40
N ASP A 23 -16.15 -4.63 -10.52
CA ASP A 23 -16.92 -3.39 -10.55
C ASP A 23 -16.62 -2.55 -11.80
N ILE A 24 -15.35 -2.50 -12.22
CA ILE A 24 -14.96 -1.85 -13.47
C ILE A 24 -15.62 -2.57 -14.65
N ASP A 25 -15.56 -3.91 -14.70
CA ASP A 25 -16.17 -4.72 -15.74
C ASP A 25 -17.68 -4.47 -15.88
N ASN A 26 -18.38 -4.41 -14.75
CA ASN A 26 -19.79 -4.04 -14.74
C ASN A 26 -20.03 -2.63 -15.29
N THR A 27 -19.10 -1.69 -15.05
CA THR A 27 -19.19 -0.30 -15.50
C THR A 27 -18.91 -0.14 -17.00
N ILE A 28 -17.99 -0.93 -17.54
CA ILE A 28 -17.56 -0.87 -18.95
C ILE A 28 -18.26 -1.90 -19.85
N SER A 29 -19.10 -2.76 -19.27
CA SER A 29 -19.75 -3.87 -19.96
C SER A 29 -20.41 -3.41 -21.27
N GLY A 30 -20.06 -4.09 -22.37
CA GLY A 30 -20.58 -3.82 -23.71
C GLY A 30 -20.01 -2.58 -24.42
N LYS A 31 -19.09 -1.82 -23.80
CA LYS A 31 -18.36 -0.73 -24.48
C LYS A 31 -17.17 -1.22 -25.31
N TYR A 32 -16.57 -2.33 -24.89
CA TYR A 32 -15.38 -2.93 -25.48
C TYR A 32 -15.68 -4.37 -25.93
N PRO A 33 -14.90 -4.92 -26.87
CA PRO A 33 -15.03 -6.30 -27.30
C PRO A 33 -14.53 -7.33 -26.26
N PHE A 34 -13.96 -6.86 -25.14
CA PHE A 34 -13.41 -7.65 -24.05
C PHE A 34 -13.85 -7.08 -22.70
N THR A 35 -13.75 -7.89 -21.64
CA THR A 35 -13.77 -7.40 -20.26
C THR A 35 -12.34 -7.04 -19.84
N LEU A 36 -12.20 -6.18 -18.84
CA LEU A 36 -10.92 -5.92 -18.19
C LEU A 36 -10.34 -7.21 -17.61
N ARG A 37 -11.14 -8.03 -16.92
CA ARG A 37 -10.66 -9.29 -16.36
C ARG A 37 -10.09 -10.21 -17.42
N ASP A 38 -10.84 -10.45 -18.51
CA ASP A 38 -10.38 -11.37 -19.55
C ASP A 38 -9.12 -10.83 -20.24
N LEU A 39 -9.04 -9.51 -20.49
CA LEU A 39 -7.86 -8.87 -21.07
C LEU A 39 -6.62 -8.99 -20.16
N LEU A 40 -6.78 -8.89 -18.84
CA LEU A 40 -5.69 -9.04 -17.88
C LEU A 40 -5.22 -10.50 -17.74
N GLU A 41 -6.13 -11.45 -17.83
CA GLU A 41 -5.84 -12.88 -17.64
C GLU A 41 -5.32 -13.55 -18.92
N ASN A 42 -5.87 -13.19 -20.08
CA ASN A 42 -5.61 -13.84 -21.37
C ASN A 42 -5.41 -12.79 -22.49
N PRO A 43 -4.38 -11.93 -22.43
CA PRO A 43 -4.20 -10.85 -23.39
C PRO A 43 -4.04 -11.34 -24.84
N ASP A 44 -3.38 -12.49 -25.04
CA ASP A 44 -3.09 -13.06 -26.36
C ASP A 44 -4.35 -13.41 -27.17
N ASP A 45 -5.47 -13.72 -26.50
CA ASP A 45 -6.75 -14.03 -27.16
C ASP A 45 -7.32 -12.81 -27.93
N TYR A 46 -6.73 -11.64 -27.73
CA TYR A 46 -7.17 -10.37 -28.31
C TYR A 46 -6.21 -9.79 -29.35
N SER A 47 -5.18 -10.54 -29.78
CA SER A 47 -4.20 -10.11 -30.80
C SER A 47 -4.85 -9.73 -32.14
N ASP A 48 -5.91 -10.44 -32.50
CA ASP A 48 -6.58 -10.30 -33.80
C ASP A 48 -7.60 -9.15 -33.84
N ILE A 49 -7.80 -8.44 -32.72
CA ILE A 49 -8.73 -7.32 -32.65
C ILE A 49 -8.14 -6.10 -33.36
N PRO A 50 -8.80 -5.59 -34.42
CA PRO A 50 -8.31 -4.40 -35.11
C PRO A 50 -8.27 -3.20 -34.17
N GLU A 51 -7.15 -2.48 -34.18
CA GLU A 51 -6.93 -1.30 -33.34
C GLU A 51 -7.03 -1.56 -31.82
N VAL A 52 -6.74 -2.79 -31.35
CA VAL A 52 -6.80 -3.17 -29.92
C VAL A 52 -6.06 -2.18 -29.01
N GLY A 53 -4.91 -1.65 -29.44
CA GLY A 53 -4.16 -0.64 -28.69
C GLY A 53 -4.94 0.67 -28.47
N LYS A 54 -5.77 1.10 -29.43
CA LYS A 54 -6.65 2.27 -29.26
C LYS A 54 -7.81 1.97 -28.32
N GLU A 55 -8.35 0.75 -28.35
CA GLU A 55 -9.40 0.33 -27.41
C GLU A 55 -8.84 0.26 -25.98
N ILE A 56 -7.61 -0.23 -25.79
CA ILE A 56 -6.91 -0.18 -24.50
C ILE A 56 -6.74 1.28 -24.02
N ASP A 57 -6.32 2.21 -24.90
CA ASP A 57 -6.19 3.62 -24.51
C ASP A 57 -7.53 4.25 -24.08
N LYS A 58 -8.64 3.87 -24.72
CA LYS A 58 -9.98 4.31 -24.30
C LYS A 58 -10.36 3.68 -22.97
N LEU A 59 -10.11 2.37 -22.79
CA LEU A 59 -10.37 1.66 -21.55
C LEU A 59 -9.62 2.30 -20.37
N LYS A 60 -8.36 2.66 -20.54
CA LYS A 60 -7.58 3.39 -19.51
C LYS A 60 -8.25 4.69 -19.08
N LYS A 61 -8.81 5.47 -20.01
CA LYS A 61 -9.55 6.71 -19.68
C LYS A 61 -10.86 6.45 -18.94
N ASP A 62 -11.56 5.38 -19.31
CA ASP A 62 -12.79 4.96 -18.63
C ASP A 62 -12.49 4.46 -17.21
N ILE A 63 -11.37 3.75 -17.01
CA ILE A 63 -10.87 3.33 -15.69
C ILE A 63 -10.48 4.54 -14.84
N GLU A 64 -9.74 5.51 -15.41
CA GLU A 64 -9.41 6.76 -14.72
C GLU A 64 -10.70 7.49 -14.28
N SER A 65 -11.67 7.59 -15.18
CA SER A 65 -12.98 8.20 -14.88
C SER A 65 -13.75 7.43 -13.81
N TYR A 66 -13.70 6.10 -13.82
CA TYR A 66 -14.29 5.24 -12.79
C TYR A 66 -13.71 5.58 -11.41
N PHE A 67 -12.39 5.63 -11.29
CA PHE A 67 -11.75 5.95 -10.01
C PHE A 67 -12.02 7.38 -9.56
N GLU A 68 -12.01 8.36 -10.45
CA GLU A 68 -12.35 9.74 -10.10
C GLU A 68 -13.82 9.88 -9.67
N ASN A 69 -14.75 9.16 -10.31
CA ASN A 69 -16.14 9.10 -9.87
C ASN A 69 -16.28 8.43 -8.50
N LYS A 70 -15.60 7.31 -8.26
CA LYS A 70 -15.61 6.63 -6.96
C LYS A 70 -15.02 7.50 -5.85
N LYS A 71 -13.95 8.24 -6.14
CA LYS A 71 -13.40 9.24 -5.19
C LYS A 71 -14.36 10.39 -4.95
N ALA A 72 -15.09 10.85 -5.95
CA ALA A 72 -16.10 11.89 -5.80
C ALA A 72 -17.29 11.41 -4.95
N GLU A 73 -17.78 10.19 -5.20
CA GLU A 73 -18.81 9.53 -4.38
C GLU A 73 -18.33 9.33 -2.93
N ALA A 74 -17.04 9.06 -2.75
CA ALA A 74 -16.40 8.87 -1.46
C ALA A 74 -15.67 10.12 -0.93
N ALA A 75 -16.01 11.33 -1.39
CA ALA A 75 -15.23 12.54 -1.10
C ALA A 75 -15.09 12.82 0.41
N GLU A 76 -16.12 12.55 1.21
CA GLU A 76 -16.06 12.67 2.66
C GLU A 76 -15.06 11.66 3.27
N GLN A 77 -15.08 10.42 2.81
CA GLN A 77 -14.16 9.37 3.25
C GLN A 77 -12.72 9.67 2.83
N LEU A 78 -12.54 10.26 1.64
CA LEU A 78 -11.23 10.71 1.15
C LEU A 78 -10.69 11.86 1.99
N ASN A 79 -11.52 12.85 2.33
CA ASN A 79 -11.10 13.96 3.18
C ASN A 79 -10.73 13.46 4.58
N LYS A 80 -11.55 12.58 5.16
CA LYS A 80 -11.26 11.93 6.43
C LYS A 80 -9.96 11.12 6.38
N TYR A 81 -9.73 10.36 5.31
CA TYR A 81 -8.48 9.63 5.09
C TYR A 81 -7.26 10.57 5.10
N LYS A 82 -7.32 11.66 4.32
CA LYS A 82 -6.24 12.65 4.25
C LYS A 82 -5.98 13.30 5.60
N GLU A 83 -7.03 13.62 6.36
CA GLU A 83 -6.89 14.15 7.71
C GLU A 83 -6.24 13.16 8.66
N ASP A 84 -6.69 11.90 8.66
CA ASP A 84 -6.13 10.85 9.52
C ASP A 84 -4.69 10.52 9.13
N ALA A 85 -4.36 10.56 7.84
CA ALA A 85 -3.01 10.39 7.32
C ALA A 85 -2.07 11.54 7.75
N LEU A 86 -2.56 12.77 7.76
CA LEU A 86 -1.82 13.91 8.30
C LEU A 86 -1.62 13.82 9.82
N LYS A 87 -2.63 13.37 10.57
CA LYS A 87 -2.51 13.13 12.02
C LYS A 87 -1.48 12.05 12.30
N ALA A 88 -1.54 10.93 11.59
CA ALA A 88 -0.59 9.83 11.69
C ALA A 88 0.83 10.29 11.34
N THR A 89 1.00 11.08 10.28
CA THR A 89 2.32 11.65 9.90
C THR A 89 2.89 12.54 11.00
N ARG A 90 2.09 13.46 11.54
CA ARG A 90 2.51 14.34 12.65
C ARG A 90 2.89 13.56 13.90
N LEU A 91 2.11 12.53 14.24
CA LEU A 91 2.41 11.64 15.34
C LEU A 91 3.71 10.87 15.07
N ALA A 92 3.91 10.39 13.84
CA ALA A 92 5.09 9.66 13.44
C ALA A 92 6.36 10.52 13.55
N ASP A 93 6.30 11.77 13.11
CA ASP A 93 7.44 12.70 13.21
C ASP A 93 7.77 13.04 14.67
N LYS A 94 6.74 13.25 15.49
CA LYS A 94 6.91 13.45 16.94
C LYS A 94 7.56 12.24 17.60
N LEU A 95 7.06 11.04 17.30
CA LEU A 95 7.60 9.79 17.83
C LEU A 95 9.01 9.54 17.36
N GLU A 96 9.35 9.83 16.10
CA GLU A 96 10.72 9.70 15.61
C GLU A 96 11.69 10.52 16.45
N MET A 97 11.36 11.79 16.72
CA MET A 97 12.19 12.65 17.55
C MET A 97 12.38 12.07 18.94
N VAL A 98 11.29 11.66 19.59
CA VAL A 98 11.33 11.11 20.96
C VAL A 98 12.11 9.80 21.01
N VAL A 99 11.79 8.84 20.14
CA VAL A 99 12.46 7.53 20.10
C VAL A 99 13.96 7.71 19.86
N LYS A 100 14.35 8.57 18.92
CA LYS A 100 15.76 8.88 18.65
C LYS A 100 16.45 9.54 19.84
N GLU A 101 15.80 10.50 20.50
CA GLU A 101 16.33 11.16 21.69
C GLU A 101 16.53 10.16 22.84
N LYS A 102 15.52 9.34 23.13
CA LYS A 102 15.60 8.32 24.19
C LYS A 102 16.67 7.29 23.88
N ALA A 103 16.74 6.76 22.65
CA ALA A 103 17.80 5.85 22.23
C ALA A 103 19.20 6.46 22.45
N ASN A 104 19.40 7.71 22.02
CA ASN A 104 20.68 8.42 22.20
C ASN A 104 21.01 8.63 23.68
N SER A 105 20.04 9.03 24.51
CA SER A 105 20.23 9.22 25.96
C SER A 105 20.65 7.93 26.67
N GLN A 106 20.11 6.79 26.21
CA GLN A 106 20.44 5.45 26.70
C GLN A 106 21.66 4.85 25.99
N LYS A 107 22.34 5.62 25.13
CA LYS A 107 23.51 5.21 24.33
C LYS A 107 23.25 3.95 23.50
N LYS A 108 22.03 3.81 22.99
CA LYS A 108 21.62 2.72 22.10
C LYS A 108 21.78 3.15 20.64
N PRO A 109 22.34 2.31 19.76
CA PRO A 109 22.35 2.59 18.33
C PRO A 109 20.94 2.80 17.80
N TYR A 110 20.75 3.85 17.00
CA TYR A 110 19.52 4.13 16.26
C TYR A 110 19.82 4.00 14.76
N VAL A 111 19.19 3.03 14.10
CA VAL A 111 19.50 2.64 12.71
C VAL A 111 18.29 2.85 11.82
N THR A 112 18.48 3.46 10.65
CA THR A 112 17.47 3.57 9.59
C THR A 112 17.93 2.77 8.38
N PRO A 113 17.61 1.46 8.30
CA PRO A 113 18.04 0.62 7.21
C PRO A 113 17.25 0.94 5.92
N LEU A 114 17.88 0.72 4.76
CA LEU A 114 17.19 0.75 3.47
C LEU A 114 16.21 -0.42 3.33
N PHE A 115 16.59 -1.59 3.84
CA PHE A 115 15.77 -2.80 3.86
C PHE A 115 15.85 -3.45 5.24
N PHE A 116 14.70 -3.82 5.79
CA PHE A 116 14.60 -4.48 7.08
C PHE A 116 13.76 -5.75 6.94
N VAL A 117 14.44 -6.88 6.76
CA VAL A 117 13.79 -8.19 6.63
C VAL A 117 13.76 -8.85 8.00
N ARG A 118 12.55 -9.08 8.53
CA ARG A 118 12.36 -9.78 9.80
C ARG A 118 11.07 -10.61 9.80
N LYS A 119 10.99 -11.54 10.74
CA LYS A 119 9.77 -12.26 11.10
C LYS A 119 8.95 -11.41 12.08
N GLU A 120 7.94 -10.71 11.58
CA GLU A 120 7.14 -9.78 12.38
C GLU A 120 6.21 -10.46 13.40
N ASP A 121 5.90 -11.74 13.17
CA ASP A 121 5.07 -12.60 14.01
C ASP A 121 5.69 -12.90 15.38
N GLU A 122 6.99 -12.68 15.54
CA GLU A 122 7.70 -12.88 16.80
C GLU A 122 7.74 -11.62 17.68
N ASP A 123 7.23 -10.48 17.18
CA ASP A 123 7.29 -9.19 17.88
C ASP A 123 6.07 -8.92 18.77
N GLU A 124 6.32 -8.23 19.89
CA GLU A 124 5.24 -7.55 20.60
C GLU A 124 4.93 -6.21 19.90
N VAL A 125 3.78 -6.13 19.24
CA VAL A 125 3.38 -4.95 18.49
C VAL A 125 2.43 -4.07 19.30
N LEU A 126 2.75 -2.79 19.38
CA LEU A 126 1.95 -1.74 20.01
C LEU A 126 1.46 -0.77 18.92
N PHE A 127 0.15 -0.70 18.72
CA PHE A 127 -0.47 0.29 17.84
C PHE A 127 -0.80 1.56 18.62
N VAL A 128 -0.46 2.71 18.05
CA VAL A 128 -0.59 4.00 18.73
C VAL A 128 -1.29 5.04 17.87
N ASP A 129 -2.29 5.69 18.44
CA ASP A 129 -3.06 6.76 17.82
C ASP A 129 -2.84 8.12 18.50
N ASN A 130 -2.15 8.14 19.64
CA ASN A 130 -1.88 9.32 20.44
C ASN A 130 -0.51 9.25 21.11
N TYR A 131 -0.09 10.37 21.69
CA TYR A 131 1.13 10.49 22.48
C TYR A 131 0.87 11.31 23.74
N ASP A 132 1.17 10.73 24.89
CA ASP A 132 1.09 11.36 26.20
C ASP A 132 2.35 11.07 27.07
N ALA A 133 2.32 11.53 28.33
CA ALA A 133 3.44 11.36 29.25
C ALA A 133 3.68 9.89 29.65
N SER A 134 2.63 9.07 29.70
CA SER A 134 2.76 7.64 29.98
C SER A 134 3.42 6.91 28.82
N PHE A 135 3.12 7.32 27.58
CA PHE A 135 3.74 6.79 26.39
C PHE A 135 5.22 7.20 26.27
N ASP A 136 5.58 8.42 26.67
CA ASP A 136 6.99 8.84 26.78
C ASP A 136 7.80 7.91 27.70
N GLN A 137 7.25 7.60 28.88
CA GLN A 137 7.87 6.68 29.83
C GLN A 137 8.01 5.27 29.27
N LEU A 138 6.99 4.80 28.53
CA LEU A 138 7.07 3.50 27.86
C LEU A 138 8.21 3.48 26.84
N ILE A 139 8.34 4.50 25.97
CA ILE A 139 9.44 4.57 25.00
C ILE A 139 10.80 4.57 25.70
N ASP A 140 10.94 5.30 26.81
CA ASP A 140 12.18 5.30 27.60
C ASP A 140 12.52 3.90 28.15
N GLU A 141 11.53 3.19 28.70
CA GLU A 141 11.72 1.81 29.19
C GLU A 141 12.05 0.82 28.06
N LEU A 142 11.42 0.97 26.89
CA LEU A 142 11.75 0.18 25.71
C LEU A 142 13.17 0.45 25.23
N ALA A 143 13.58 1.71 25.16
CA ALA A 143 14.94 2.11 24.78
C ALA A 143 15.98 1.54 25.76
N LYS A 144 15.76 1.67 27.07
CA LYS A 144 16.66 1.12 28.11
C LYS A 144 16.95 -0.37 27.92
N ARG A 145 15.89 -1.14 27.66
CA ARG A 145 15.93 -2.61 27.52
C ARG A 145 16.40 -3.09 26.14
N SER A 146 16.42 -2.20 25.16
CA SER A 146 16.90 -2.53 23.81
C SER A 146 18.43 -2.63 23.77
N MET A 147 18.96 -3.47 22.90
CA MET A 147 20.34 -3.42 22.44
C MET A 147 20.52 -2.31 21.41
N PHE A 148 19.55 -2.16 20.50
CA PHE A 148 19.48 -1.09 19.51
C PHE A 148 18.03 -0.84 19.08
N VAL A 149 17.80 0.28 18.42
CA VAL A 149 16.51 0.69 17.88
C VAL A 149 16.61 0.82 16.37
N VAL A 150 15.63 0.25 15.66
CA VAL A 150 15.50 0.36 14.21
C VAL A 150 14.32 1.26 13.88
N ASN A 151 14.54 2.29 13.07
CA ASN A 151 13.49 3.03 12.41
C ASN A 151 13.17 2.36 11.07
N ALA A 152 12.02 1.68 11.02
CA ALA A 152 11.50 1.05 9.82
C ALA A 152 10.29 1.82 9.27
N SER A 153 10.16 3.10 9.61
CA SER A 153 9.09 3.97 9.10
C SER A 153 9.20 4.10 7.58
N MET A 154 8.05 4.08 6.90
CA MET A 154 7.98 4.15 5.45
C MET A 154 7.16 5.36 5.00
N PRO A 155 7.65 6.13 4.01
CA PRO A 155 6.82 7.10 3.33
C PRO A 155 5.77 6.38 2.45
N ILE A 156 4.56 6.91 2.40
CA ILE A 156 3.49 6.52 1.46
C ILE A 156 3.02 7.82 0.80
N GLU A 157 3.42 8.05 -0.45
CA GLU A 157 3.22 9.32 -1.16
C GLU A 157 3.72 10.54 -0.34
N SER A 158 2.80 11.40 0.09
CA SER A 158 3.03 12.61 0.90
C SER A 158 2.97 12.35 2.41
N TYR A 159 2.68 11.11 2.82
CA TYR A 159 2.44 10.71 4.19
C TYR A 159 3.53 9.77 4.69
N LYS A 160 3.52 9.50 6.01
CA LYS A 160 4.48 8.62 6.65
C LYS A 160 3.81 7.69 7.65
N VAL A 161 4.08 6.40 7.52
CA VAL A 161 3.70 5.39 8.51
C VAL A 161 4.87 5.16 9.44
N GLY A 162 4.70 5.60 10.69
CA GLY A 162 5.72 5.49 11.73
C GLY A 162 5.86 4.05 12.24
N ARG A 163 7.09 3.52 12.21
CA ARG A 163 7.42 2.19 12.71
C ARG A 163 8.80 2.17 13.35
N TRP A 164 8.86 1.81 14.63
CA TRP A 164 10.12 1.65 15.37
C TRP A 164 10.18 0.30 16.05
N VAL A 165 11.33 -0.33 15.98
CA VAL A 165 11.59 -1.64 16.58
C VAL A 165 12.69 -1.50 17.61
N PHE A 166 12.36 -1.85 18.85
CA PHE A 166 13.27 -1.94 19.98
C PHE A 166 13.75 -3.39 20.05
N VAL A 167 14.97 -3.63 19.56
CA VAL A 167 15.56 -4.96 19.51
C VAL A 167 16.18 -5.27 20.86
N GLY A 168 15.54 -6.16 21.62
CA GLY A 168 15.99 -6.57 22.96
C GLY A 168 16.70 -7.93 22.95
N GLU A 169 17.34 -8.28 24.06
CA GLU A 169 18.07 -9.56 24.19
C GLU A 169 17.15 -10.78 24.11
N ASN A 170 15.91 -10.67 24.60
CA ASN A 170 14.97 -11.79 24.73
C ASN A 170 13.69 -11.62 23.91
N LYS A 171 13.30 -10.38 23.59
CA LYS A 171 12.08 -10.08 22.85
C LYS A 171 12.23 -8.75 22.14
N ASN A 172 11.77 -8.72 20.91
CA ASN A 172 11.63 -7.49 20.15
C ASN A 172 10.25 -6.89 20.41
N ARG A 173 10.22 -5.56 20.51
CA ARG A 173 8.97 -4.82 20.63
C ARG A 173 8.93 -3.76 19.57
N ALA A 174 7.76 -3.52 19.01
CA ALA A 174 7.61 -2.58 17.93
C ALA A 174 6.44 -1.64 18.18
N ILE A 175 6.67 -0.35 17.94
CA ILE A 175 5.65 0.68 17.96
C ILE A 175 5.28 0.98 16.51
N TYR A 176 3.99 0.89 16.21
CA TYR A 176 3.41 1.23 14.92
C TYR A 176 2.41 2.36 15.14
N VAL A 177 2.57 3.45 14.39
CA VAL A 177 1.51 4.47 14.32
C VAL A 177 0.32 3.83 13.64
N PHE A 178 -0.82 3.85 14.31
CA PHE A 178 -2.06 3.38 13.76
C PHE A 178 -2.43 4.24 12.56
N PHE A 179 -2.61 3.57 11.43
CA PHE A 179 -3.10 4.17 10.21
C PHE A 179 -4.36 3.41 9.81
N PRO A 180 -5.56 4.02 9.90
CA PRO A 180 -6.78 3.32 9.56
C PRO A 180 -6.75 2.92 8.09
N LEU A 181 -7.00 1.62 7.82
CA LEU A 181 -7.25 1.15 6.47
C LEU A 181 -8.46 1.89 5.92
N ASN A 182 -8.29 2.56 4.77
CA ASN A 182 -9.38 3.21 4.06
C ASN A 182 -9.45 2.64 2.65
N PRO A 183 -10.61 2.09 2.23
CA PRO A 183 -10.80 1.55 0.89
C PRO A 183 -10.46 2.55 -0.22
N VAL A 184 -10.69 3.85 0.02
CA VAL A 184 -10.36 4.90 -0.96
C VAL A 184 -8.84 5.05 -1.14
N GLY A 185 -8.04 4.76 -0.11
CA GLY A 185 -6.58 4.75 -0.21
C GLY A 185 -6.02 3.64 -1.10
N LEU A 186 -6.83 2.63 -1.44
CA LEU A 186 -6.47 1.55 -2.36
C LEU A 186 -6.81 1.88 -3.81
N PHE A 187 -7.66 2.87 -4.06
CA PHE A 187 -8.07 3.22 -5.42
C PHE A 187 -6.90 3.72 -6.27
N ASP A 188 -6.01 4.52 -5.69
CA ASP A 188 -4.82 4.99 -6.42
C ASP A 188 -3.86 3.84 -6.73
N VAL A 189 -3.62 2.95 -5.75
CA VAL A 189 -2.77 1.76 -5.95
C VAL A 189 -3.38 0.82 -7.01
N ALA A 190 -4.69 0.56 -6.93
CA ALA A 190 -5.38 -0.29 -7.89
C ALA A 190 -5.36 0.30 -9.30
N LYS A 191 -5.64 1.62 -9.42
CA LYS A 191 -5.56 2.34 -10.69
C LYS A 191 -4.19 2.21 -11.32
N ASP A 192 -3.12 2.46 -10.56
CA ASP A 192 -1.76 2.44 -11.06
C ASP A 192 -1.35 1.01 -11.49
N GLN A 193 -1.72 -0.01 -10.71
CA GLN A 193 -1.44 -1.41 -11.05
C GLN A 193 -2.17 -1.86 -12.31
N ILE A 194 -3.46 -1.55 -12.43
CA ILE A 194 -4.26 -1.89 -13.62
C ILE A 194 -3.72 -1.15 -14.84
N THR A 195 -3.41 0.14 -14.71
CA THR A 195 -2.86 0.96 -15.79
C THR A 195 -1.52 0.41 -16.29
N LEU A 196 -0.63 0.02 -15.37
CA LEU A 196 0.66 -0.57 -15.69
C LEU A 196 0.51 -1.91 -16.41
N ALA A 197 -0.42 -2.76 -15.97
CA ALA A 197 -0.69 -4.04 -16.62
C ALA A 197 -1.21 -3.83 -18.05
N LEU A 198 -2.14 -2.90 -18.25
CA LEU A 198 -2.66 -2.54 -19.58
C LEU A 198 -1.58 -1.97 -20.50
N ASP A 199 -0.63 -1.19 -19.97
CA ASP A 199 0.51 -0.69 -20.75
C ASP A 199 1.43 -1.83 -21.22
N GLY A 200 1.66 -2.83 -20.38
CA GLY A 200 2.41 -4.03 -20.76
C GLY A 200 1.70 -4.82 -21.85
N ILE A 201 0.41 -5.12 -21.65
CA ILE A 201 -0.42 -5.85 -22.62
C ILE A 201 -0.46 -5.15 -23.97
N LYS A 202 -0.67 -3.83 -23.97
CA LYS A 202 -0.68 -3.04 -25.21
C LYS A 202 0.64 -3.19 -25.98
N LEU A 203 1.77 -3.06 -25.28
CA LEU A 203 3.09 -3.19 -25.89
C LEU A 203 3.28 -4.59 -26.50
N ASP A 204 2.89 -5.64 -25.78
CA ASP A 204 3.02 -7.02 -26.22
C ASP A 204 2.16 -7.29 -27.47
N LEU A 205 0.89 -6.89 -27.47
CA LEU A 205 -0.02 -7.06 -28.61
C LEU A 205 0.40 -6.24 -29.84
N GLU A 206 0.87 -5.00 -29.65
CA GLU A 206 1.38 -4.17 -30.75
C GLU A 206 2.71 -4.69 -31.32
N SER A 207 3.53 -5.36 -30.50
CA SER A 207 4.79 -5.95 -30.94
C SER A 207 4.61 -7.29 -31.66
N GLY A 208 3.68 -8.13 -31.21
CA GLY A 208 3.33 -9.39 -31.88
C GLY A 208 2.71 -9.17 -33.27
N ALA A 209 1.84 -8.17 -33.42
CA ALA A 209 1.26 -7.79 -34.71
C ALA A 209 2.33 -7.35 -35.74
N ALA A 210 3.47 -6.82 -35.30
CA ALA A 210 4.56 -6.39 -36.17
C ALA A 210 5.48 -7.54 -36.63
N GLU A 211 5.46 -8.69 -35.95
CA GLU A 211 6.23 -9.88 -36.34
C GLU A 211 5.50 -10.76 -37.36
N GLU A 212 4.16 -10.78 -37.36
CA GLU A 212 3.35 -11.56 -38.32
C GLU A 212 3.24 -10.93 -39.73
N GLU A 213 3.57 -9.64 -39.88
CA GLU A 213 3.61 -8.96 -41.18
C GLU A 213 4.94 -9.14 -41.97
N LYS A 214 5.89 -9.97 -41.49
CA LYS A 214 7.17 -10.27 -42.15
C LYS A 214 7.24 -11.69 -42.72
#